data_AF-A0A160PIX9-F1
#
_entry.id   AF-A0A160PIX9-F1
#
_cell.length_a   1.000
_cell.length_b   1.000
_cell.length_c   1.000
_cell.angle_alpha   90.00
_cell.angle_beta   90.00
_cell.angle_gamma   90.00
#
_symmetry.space_group_name_H-M   'P 1'
#
loop_
_entity.id
_entity.type
_entity.pdbx_description
1 polymer ?
#
loop_
_entity_poly.entity_id
_entity_poly.type
_entity_poly.pdbx_seq_one_letter_code
_entity_poly.pdbx_strand_id
1 'polypeptide(L)'
;MSLDSARYSTNIVRADPYVTNGTSNAEQNMFIGRAEYFVLKNDTASLAFGASIWHSEIYNFDTRQTGTKQLEGLHALGTYGPWGFKAIYVRQDIDPKNPFRNDLVTVGGFDFSYNLAARGNFVSAEVTYKVPDPIGPFTVVPFVGYSAFYKDKASFKASERFTLGGAWTLTADPNLIIYTEAAIGRNDPYVGAGEFNNGLAQGGENRWKSRFIMNIGYYF
;
A
#
# COMPACT_ATOMS: atom_id res chain seq x y z
N MET A 1 -23.59 4.18 -2.16
CA MET A 1 -23.28 3.51 -0.89
C MET A 1 -22.70 2.16 -1.22
N SER A 2 -21.59 1.80 -0.59
CA SER A 2 -20.96 0.52 -0.84
C SER A 2 -21.81 -0.64 -0.32
N LEU A 3 -21.66 -1.80 -0.96
CA LEU A 3 -22.20 -3.07 -0.51
C LEU A 3 -21.45 -3.61 0.74
N ASP A 4 -20.14 -3.40 0.84
CA ASP A 4 -19.28 -4.07 1.83
C ASP A 4 -17.94 -3.34 2.10
N SER A 5 -17.81 -2.04 1.83
CA SER A 5 -16.51 -1.33 1.98
C SER A 5 -16.53 -0.08 2.87
N ALA A 6 -17.60 0.12 3.66
CA ALA A 6 -17.72 1.20 4.65
C ALA A 6 -16.82 0.98 5.89
N ARG A 7 -15.49 1.02 5.68
CA ARG A 7 -14.44 0.74 6.67
C ARG A 7 -13.15 1.50 6.35
N TYR A 8 -12.36 1.78 7.37
CA TYR A 8 -11.09 2.51 7.25
C TYR A 8 -9.89 1.65 6.78
N SER A 9 -10.06 0.34 6.67
CA SER A 9 -9.03 -0.58 6.15
C SER A 9 -9.46 -1.18 4.82
N THR A 10 -8.49 -1.36 3.92
CA THR A 10 -8.69 -2.08 2.65
C THR A 10 -8.70 -3.58 2.93
N ASN A 11 -9.82 -4.24 2.61
CA ASN A 11 -9.98 -5.69 2.75
C ASN A 11 -10.52 -6.30 1.46
N ILE A 12 -10.50 -7.63 1.35
CA ILE A 12 -11.27 -8.34 0.32
C ILE A 12 -12.76 -8.21 0.65
N VAL A 13 -13.55 -7.77 -0.33
CA VAL A 13 -14.96 -7.42 -0.15
C VAL A 13 -15.80 -7.96 -1.30
N ARG A 14 -17.13 -7.93 -1.12
CA ARG A 14 -18.05 -8.06 -2.25
C ARG A 14 -18.05 -6.77 -3.05
N ALA A 15 -17.81 -6.89 -4.34
CA ALA A 15 -17.73 -5.75 -5.24
C ALA A 15 -19.01 -4.92 -5.29
N ASP A 16 -18.85 -3.60 -5.38
CA ASP A 16 -19.96 -2.71 -5.69
C ASP A 16 -20.41 -2.90 -7.16
N PRO A 17 -21.69 -2.64 -7.49
CA PRO A 17 -22.23 -2.87 -8.84
C PRO A 17 -21.51 -2.11 -9.97
N TYR A 18 -20.82 -1.01 -9.67
CA TYR A 18 -20.07 -0.23 -10.66
C TYR A 18 -18.70 -0.82 -11.01
N VAL A 19 -18.21 -1.81 -10.25
CA VAL A 19 -16.91 -2.44 -10.49
C VAL A 19 -17.05 -3.50 -11.57
N THR A 20 -16.68 -3.16 -12.79
CA THR A 20 -16.64 -4.12 -13.90
C THR A 20 -15.75 -5.31 -13.57
N ASN A 21 -16.27 -6.54 -13.77
CA ASN A 21 -15.59 -7.78 -13.37
C ASN A 21 -15.29 -7.88 -11.87
N GLY A 22 -16.03 -7.16 -11.03
CA GLY A 22 -15.93 -7.28 -9.58
C GLY A 22 -16.23 -8.71 -9.10
N THR A 23 -15.65 -9.08 -7.96
CA THR A 23 -15.79 -10.41 -7.37
C THR A 23 -16.55 -10.34 -6.06
N SER A 24 -17.13 -11.47 -5.67
CA SER A 24 -17.88 -11.62 -4.43
C SER A 24 -17.11 -12.55 -3.49
N ASN A 25 -16.18 -11.99 -2.72
CA ASN A 25 -15.32 -12.74 -1.81
C ASN A 25 -15.32 -12.13 -0.40
N ALA A 26 -15.01 -12.96 0.60
CA ALA A 26 -14.68 -12.53 1.95
C ALA A 26 -13.46 -13.29 2.48
N GLU A 27 -12.61 -12.60 3.21
CA GLU A 27 -11.46 -13.21 3.89
C GLU A 27 -11.83 -13.68 5.30
N GLN A 28 -11.38 -14.86 5.68
CA GLN A 28 -11.64 -15.48 6.98
C GLN A 28 -10.44 -16.32 7.44
N ASN A 29 -10.45 -16.76 8.71
CA ASN A 29 -9.48 -17.70 9.27
C ASN A 29 -8.02 -17.30 8.97
N MET A 30 -7.56 -16.22 9.59
CA MET A 30 -6.28 -15.59 9.29
C MET A 30 -5.19 -16.00 10.29
N PHE A 31 -4.01 -16.32 9.77
CA PHE A 31 -2.77 -16.44 10.51
C PHE A 31 -1.77 -15.40 10.01
N ILE A 32 -1.23 -14.60 10.93
CA ILE A 32 -0.29 -13.52 10.61
C ILE A 32 0.91 -13.62 11.53
N GLY A 33 2.11 -13.61 10.97
CA GLY A 33 3.36 -13.64 11.69
C GLY A 33 4.36 -12.64 11.14
N ARG A 34 5.17 -12.04 12.02
CA ARG A 34 6.30 -11.19 11.65
C ARG A 34 7.45 -11.40 12.62
N ALA A 35 8.66 -11.46 12.09
CA ALA A 35 9.89 -11.46 12.86
C ALA A 35 10.87 -10.42 12.28
N GLU A 36 11.73 -9.88 13.13
CA GLU A 36 12.71 -8.88 12.76
C GLU A 36 13.96 -9.04 13.62
N TYR A 37 15.12 -8.82 13.02
CA TYR A 37 16.42 -8.93 13.66
C TYR A 37 17.31 -7.74 13.29
N PHE A 38 17.88 -7.10 14.32
CA PHE A 38 18.87 -6.04 14.14
C PHE A 38 20.25 -6.66 13.89
N VAL A 39 20.76 -6.52 12.67
CA VAL A 39 22.14 -6.91 12.34
C VAL A 39 23.15 -5.84 12.77
N LEU A 40 22.68 -4.60 12.93
CA LEU A 40 23.46 -3.48 13.46
C LEU A 40 22.55 -2.61 14.32
N LYS A 41 23.04 -2.22 15.50
CA LYS A 41 22.37 -1.24 16.36
C LYS A 41 23.38 -0.57 17.27
N ASN A 42 23.62 0.71 17.05
CA ASN A 42 24.43 1.59 17.89
C ASN A 42 23.87 3.03 17.84
N ASP A 43 24.56 3.97 18.47
CA ASP A 43 24.10 5.35 18.61
C ASP A 43 24.02 6.13 17.28
N THR A 44 24.78 5.73 16.27
CA THR A 44 24.84 6.42 14.96
C THR A 44 24.06 5.68 13.88
N ALA A 45 23.96 4.35 13.97
CA ALA A 45 23.43 3.52 12.91
C ALA A 45 22.60 2.36 13.44
N SER A 46 21.52 2.05 12.73
CA SER A 46 20.77 0.81 12.91
C SER A 46 20.46 0.18 11.56
N LEU A 47 20.44 -1.14 11.52
CA LEU A 47 19.99 -1.91 10.37
C LEU A 47 19.30 -3.16 10.89
N ALA A 48 18.03 -3.32 10.52
CA ALA A 48 17.23 -4.48 10.80
C ALA A 48 16.69 -5.08 9.51
N PHE A 49 16.64 -6.41 9.48
CA PHE A 49 15.95 -7.18 8.46
C PHE A 49 14.86 -7.99 9.12
N GLY A 50 13.74 -8.16 8.42
CA GLY A 50 12.67 -9.00 8.91
C GLY A 50 11.90 -9.65 7.78
N ALA A 51 11.03 -10.57 8.20
CA ALA A 51 10.14 -11.30 7.33
C ALA A 51 8.74 -11.32 7.93
N SER A 52 7.73 -11.40 7.08
CA SER A 52 6.33 -11.53 7.48
C SER A 52 5.61 -12.54 6.62
N ILE A 53 4.58 -13.16 7.19
CA ILE A 53 3.65 -14.03 6.50
C ILE A 53 2.23 -13.66 6.90
N TRP A 54 1.31 -13.67 5.94
CA TRP A 54 -0.12 -13.57 6.17
C TRP A 54 -0.80 -14.64 5.32
N HIS A 55 -1.30 -15.67 5.98
CA HIS A 55 -2.08 -16.73 5.37
C HIS A 55 -3.55 -16.62 5.81
N SER A 56 -4.48 -16.84 4.89
CA SER A 56 -5.91 -16.82 5.21
C SER A 56 -6.73 -17.63 4.20
N GLU A 57 -7.97 -17.93 4.58
CA GLU A 57 -8.98 -18.50 3.69
C GLU A 57 -9.79 -17.40 2.98
N ILE A 58 -10.20 -17.66 1.75
CA ILE A 58 -11.03 -16.76 0.94
C ILE A 58 -12.34 -17.46 0.58
N TYR A 59 -13.45 -17.12 1.23
CA TYR A 59 -14.76 -17.65 0.86
C TYR A 59 -15.30 -16.90 -0.37
N ASN A 60 -15.73 -17.65 -1.38
CA ASN A 60 -16.41 -17.10 -2.56
C ASN A 60 -17.93 -17.32 -2.45
N PHE A 61 -18.70 -16.23 -2.55
CA PHE A 61 -20.16 -16.30 -2.40
C PHE A 61 -20.88 -16.87 -3.62
N ASP A 62 -20.28 -16.78 -4.81
CA ASP A 62 -20.87 -17.23 -6.08
C ASP A 62 -20.71 -18.74 -6.28
N THR A 63 -19.51 -19.27 -6.02
CA THR A 63 -19.16 -20.69 -6.17
C THR A 63 -19.36 -21.50 -4.89
N ARG A 64 -19.48 -20.82 -3.74
CA ARG A 64 -19.51 -21.42 -2.39
C ARG A 64 -18.27 -22.24 -2.06
N GLN A 65 -17.16 -21.98 -2.75
CA GLN A 65 -15.88 -22.62 -2.51
C GLN A 65 -14.99 -21.74 -1.62
N THR A 66 -14.11 -22.38 -0.87
CA THR A 66 -13.07 -21.71 -0.10
C THR A 66 -11.74 -21.81 -0.84
N GLY A 67 -11.18 -20.64 -1.13
CA GLY A 67 -9.86 -20.42 -1.68
C GLY A 67 -8.85 -20.04 -0.60
N THR A 68 -7.68 -19.57 -1.04
CA THR A 68 -6.57 -19.22 -0.14
C THR A 68 -5.95 -17.88 -0.51
N LYS A 69 -5.37 -17.21 0.48
CA LYS A 69 -4.47 -16.07 0.29
C LYS A 69 -3.20 -16.34 1.09
N GLN A 70 -2.06 -16.09 0.46
CA GLN A 70 -0.75 -16.12 1.07
C GLN A 70 0.05 -14.89 0.64
N LEU A 71 0.47 -14.10 1.62
CA LEU A 71 1.39 -12.99 1.45
C LEU A 71 2.68 -13.30 2.21
N GLU A 72 3.81 -13.14 1.55
CA GLU A 72 5.14 -13.37 2.13
C GLU A 72 6.01 -12.14 1.91
N GLY A 73 6.47 -11.54 3.00
CA GLY A 73 7.20 -10.28 2.99
C GLY A 73 8.63 -10.42 3.47
N LEU A 74 9.52 -9.64 2.88
CA LEU A 74 10.86 -9.33 3.39
C LEU A 74 10.97 -7.82 3.53
N HIS A 75 11.45 -7.32 4.65
CA HIS A 75 11.60 -5.88 4.89
C HIS A 75 12.95 -5.54 5.51
N ALA A 76 13.40 -4.31 5.24
CA ALA A 76 14.61 -3.74 5.80
C ALA A 76 14.31 -2.35 6.37
N LEU A 77 14.86 -2.07 7.55
CA LEU A 77 14.78 -0.78 8.22
C LEU A 77 16.19 -0.33 8.58
N GLY A 78 16.57 0.86 8.18
CA GLY A 78 17.91 1.39 8.40
C GLY A 78 17.89 2.83 8.87
N THR A 79 18.85 3.19 9.72
CA THR A 79 19.18 4.58 10.06
C THR A 79 20.68 4.78 10.01
N TYR A 80 21.11 5.96 9.56
CA TYR A 80 22.51 6.39 9.64
C TYR A 80 22.58 7.90 9.84
N GLY A 81 22.86 8.33 11.08
CA GLY A 81 22.77 9.73 11.49
C GLY A 81 21.37 10.29 11.20
N PRO A 82 21.26 11.39 10.41
CA PRO A 82 19.96 11.98 10.05
C PRO A 82 19.18 11.19 8.99
N TRP A 83 19.79 10.19 8.35
CA TRP A 83 19.14 9.44 7.27
C TRP A 83 18.32 8.27 7.82
N GLY A 84 17.13 8.10 7.26
CA GLY A 84 16.30 6.91 7.44
C GLY A 84 16.09 6.20 6.11
N PHE A 85 15.99 4.88 6.16
CA PHE A 85 15.69 4.02 5.02
C PHE A 85 14.69 2.94 5.41
N LYS A 86 13.72 2.68 4.54
CA LYS A 86 12.80 1.56 4.67
C LYS A 86 12.61 0.91 3.31
N ALA A 87 12.58 -0.41 3.27
CA ALA A 87 12.20 -1.14 2.07
C ALA A 87 11.41 -2.40 2.42
N ILE A 88 10.54 -2.81 1.51
CA ILE A 88 9.76 -4.04 1.61
C ILE A 88 9.56 -4.65 0.22
N TYR A 89 9.63 -5.96 0.16
CA TYR A 89 9.18 -6.80 -0.94
C TYR A 89 8.10 -7.74 -0.39
N VAL A 90 6.99 -7.90 -1.11
CA VAL A 90 5.93 -8.84 -0.77
C VAL A 90 5.55 -9.66 -1.99
N ARG A 91 5.63 -10.98 -1.88
CA ARG A 91 5.01 -11.91 -2.81
C ARG A 91 3.55 -12.10 -2.40
N GLN A 92 2.64 -11.91 -3.34
CA GLN A 92 1.21 -12.14 -3.16
C GLN A 92 0.75 -13.31 -4.04
N ASP A 93 0.10 -14.30 -3.42
CA ASP A 93 -0.65 -15.35 -4.10
C ASP A 93 -2.04 -15.48 -3.50
N ILE A 94 -3.06 -15.20 -4.32
CA ILE A 94 -4.46 -15.37 -3.96
C ILE A 94 -5.07 -16.34 -4.97
N ASP A 95 -5.74 -17.37 -4.47
CA ASP A 95 -6.61 -18.25 -5.24
C ASP A 95 -8.05 -18.06 -4.73
N PRO A 96 -8.84 -17.15 -5.33
CA PRO A 96 -10.12 -16.72 -4.79
C PRO A 96 -11.30 -17.64 -5.14
N LYS A 97 -11.09 -18.69 -5.96
CA LYS A 97 -12.15 -19.61 -6.43
C LYS A 97 -13.36 -18.91 -7.07
N ASN A 98 -13.10 -17.85 -7.82
CA ASN A 98 -14.07 -17.14 -8.63
C ASN A 98 -14.54 -17.97 -9.83
N PRO A 99 -15.79 -17.81 -10.29
CA PRO A 99 -16.37 -18.64 -11.35
C PRO A 99 -15.74 -18.40 -12.73
N PHE A 100 -15.31 -17.17 -13.04
CA PHE A 100 -14.80 -16.80 -14.37
C PHE A 100 -13.36 -16.25 -14.34
N ARG A 101 -13.01 -15.47 -13.32
CA ARG A 101 -11.74 -14.74 -13.25
C ARG A 101 -11.03 -14.95 -11.92
N ASN A 102 -10.17 -15.96 -11.87
CA ASN A 102 -9.28 -16.22 -10.73
C ASN A 102 -8.00 -15.37 -10.73
N ASP A 103 -7.82 -14.51 -11.74
CA ASP A 103 -6.68 -13.61 -11.87
C ASP A 103 -6.84 -12.28 -11.14
N LEU A 104 -8.00 -12.03 -10.52
CA LEU A 104 -8.29 -10.83 -9.73
C LEU A 104 -9.19 -11.13 -8.52
N VAL A 105 -9.18 -10.22 -7.57
CA VAL A 105 -10.07 -10.15 -6.42
C VAL A 105 -10.49 -8.69 -6.20
N THR A 106 -11.72 -8.44 -5.77
CA THR A 106 -12.14 -7.10 -5.39
C THR A 106 -11.78 -6.79 -3.94
N VAL A 107 -11.18 -5.63 -3.76
CA VAL A 107 -10.88 -5.06 -2.45
C VAL A 107 -11.62 -3.75 -2.27
N GLY A 108 -11.83 -3.33 -1.03
CA GLY A 108 -12.53 -2.09 -0.75
C GLY A 108 -12.21 -1.51 0.61
N GLY A 109 -12.35 -0.18 0.69
CA GLY A 109 -12.22 0.65 1.88
C GLY A 109 -12.73 2.06 1.56
N PHE A 110 -13.06 2.83 2.60
CA PHE A 110 -13.59 4.19 2.51
C PHE A 110 -14.89 4.32 1.68
N ASP A 111 -15.77 3.32 1.74
CA ASP A 111 -17.05 3.26 0.99
C ASP A 111 -16.89 3.11 -0.54
N PHE A 112 -15.71 2.69 -1.00
CA PHE A 112 -15.46 2.33 -2.41
C PHE A 112 -14.76 0.97 -2.55
N SER A 113 -14.90 0.35 -3.71
CA SER A 113 -14.28 -0.94 -4.06
C SER A 113 -13.66 -0.90 -5.45
N TYR A 114 -12.62 -1.70 -5.65
CA TYR A 114 -11.84 -1.78 -6.89
C TYR A 114 -11.13 -3.13 -7.00
N ASN A 115 -10.71 -3.48 -8.22
CA ASN A 115 -10.05 -4.75 -8.50
C ASN A 115 -8.55 -4.71 -8.19
N LEU A 116 -8.08 -5.80 -7.61
CA LEU A 116 -6.69 -6.13 -7.33
C LEU A 116 -6.32 -7.41 -8.07
N ALA A 117 -5.12 -7.48 -8.67
CA ALA A 117 -4.63 -8.72 -9.26
C ALA A 117 -4.40 -9.77 -8.17
N ALA A 118 -4.84 -11.00 -8.43
CA ALA A 118 -4.75 -12.08 -7.44
C ALA A 118 -3.29 -12.45 -7.14
N ARG A 119 -2.38 -12.32 -8.11
CA ARG A 119 -0.97 -12.68 -7.97
C ARG A 119 -0.02 -11.60 -8.46
N GLY A 120 1.05 -11.40 -7.70
CA GLY A 120 2.07 -10.42 -8.07
C GLY A 120 3.14 -10.22 -7.00
N ASN A 121 4.00 -9.25 -7.26
CA ASN A 121 5.08 -8.82 -6.40
C ASN A 121 4.89 -7.33 -6.11
N PHE A 122 4.74 -6.98 -4.84
CA PHE A 122 4.76 -5.61 -4.38
C PHE A 122 6.15 -5.25 -3.87
N VAL A 123 6.65 -4.09 -4.26
CA VAL A 123 7.89 -3.51 -3.74
C VAL A 123 7.64 -2.09 -3.29
N SER A 124 8.32 -1.67 -2.23
CA SER A 124 8.38 -0.27 -1.82
C SER A 124 9.72 0.04 -1.19
N ALA A 125 10.25 1.23 -1.44
CA ALA A 125 11.42 1.77 -0.79
C ALA A 125 11.25 3.27 -0.54
N GLU A 126 11.70 3.73 0.62
CA GLU A 126 11.62 5.12 1.06
C GLU A 126 12.93 5.53 1.73
N VAL A 127 13.36 6.76 1.43
CA VAL A 127 14.47 7.43 2.10
C VAL A 127 13.94 8.68 2.77
N THR A 128 14.35 8.92 4.01
CA THR A 128 14.04 10.13 4.77
C THR A 128 15.31 10.81 5.23
N TYR A 129 15.23 12.12 5.48
CA TYR A 129 16.35 12.89 6.04
C TYR A 129 15.83 13.84 7.10
N LYS A 130 16.37 13.77 8.33
CA LYS A 130 16.07 14.73 9.38
C LYS A 130 16.92 15.98 9.18
N VAL A 131 16.29 17.09 8.77
CA VAL A 131 16.99 18.37 8.63
C VAL A 131 17.48 18.81 10.02
N PRO A 132 18.79 19.11 10.20
CA PRO A 132 19.34 19.46 11.50
C PRO A 132 18.75 20.74 12.09
N ASP A 133 18.63 21.78 11.24
CA ASP A 133 18.17 23.10 11.65
C ASP A 133 16.70 23.32 11.25
N PRO A 134 15.90 24.00 12.08
CA PRO A 134 14.54 24.38 11.70
C PRO A 134 14.52 25.27 10.45
N ILE A 135 13.50 25.07 9.63
CA ILE A 135 13.17 25.95 8.50
C ILE A 135 12.01 26.84 8.94
N GLY A 136 12.32 28.07 9.32
CA GLY A 136 11.34 28.96 9.93
C GLY A 136 10.80 28.37 11.24
N PRO A 137 9.47 28.27 11.43
CA PRO A 137 8.91 27.72 12.66
C PRO A 137 8.88 26.19 12.67
N PHE A 138 9.33 25.48 11.62
CA PHE A 138 9.17 24.03 11.50
C PHE A 138 10.49 23.26 11.58
N THR A 139 10.44 22.11 12.25
CA THR A 139 11.39 21.02 12.00
C THR A 139 10.87 20.18 10.84
N VAL A 140 11.77 19.73 9.96
CA VAL A 140 11.36 19.13 8.67
C VAL A 140 12.05 17.79 8.47
N VAL A 141 11.25 16.80 8.04
CA VAL A 141 11.73 15.50 7.57
C VAL A 141 11.22 15.29 6.16
N PRO A 142 11.97 15.72 5.11
CA PRO A 142 11.68 15.32 3.73
C PRO A 142 11.79 13.81 3.55
N PHE A 143 10.99 13.30 2.63
CA PHE A 143 11.02 11.91 2.21
C PHE A 143 10.80 11.77 0.71
N VAL A 144 11.44 10.76 0.13
CA VAL A 144 11.22 10.32 -1.23
C VAL A 144 11.04 8.81 -1.24
N GLY A 145 10.07 8.33 -2.01
CA GLY A 145 9.77 6.92 -2.09
C GLY A 145 9.36 6.47 -3.48
N TYR A 146 9.52 5.17 -3.71
CA TYR A 146 9.01 4.47 -4.89
C TYR A 146 8.32 3.20 -4.43
N SER A 147 7.17 2.91 -5.03
CA SER A 147 6.49 1.63 -4.87
C SER A 147 5.94 1.13 -6.20
N ALA A 148 5.89 -0.19 -6.34
CA ALA A 148 5.37 -0.84 -7.52
C ALA A 148 4.66 -2.15 -7.19
N PHE A 149 3.62 -2.46 -7.95
CA PHE A 149 2.95 -3.75 -7.95
C PHE A 149 3.02 -4.39 -9.34
N TYR A 150 3.95 -5.33 -9.48
CA TYR A 150 4.17 -6.15 -10.68
C TYR A 150 3.26 -7.36 -10.64
N LYS A 151 2.47 -7.56 -11.69
CA LYS A 151 1.40 -8.57 -11.69
C LYS A 151 1.85 -9.74 -12.55
N ASP A 152 1.57 -10.96 -12.10
CA ASP A 152 2.04 -12.16 -12.80
C ASP A 152 1.34 -12.36 -14.15
N LYS A 153 0.09 -11.90 -14.27
CA LYS A 153 -0.68 -11.98 -15.50
C LYS A 153 -0.07 -11.03 -16.53
N ALA A 154 0.52 -11.56 -17.60
CA ALA A 154 1.22 -10.78 -18.62
C ALA A 154 0.37 -9.67 -19.30
N SER A 155 -0.95 -9.83 -19.35
CA SER A 155 -1.86 -8.80 -19.89
C SER A 155 -2.14 -7.66 -18.91
N PHE A 156 -1.70 -7.74 -17.66
CA PHE A 156 -1.90 -6.73 -16.63
C PHE A 156 -0.70 -5.80 -16.56
N LYS A 157 -0.96 -4.50 -16.45
CA LYS A 157 0.10 -3.49 -16.41
C LYS A 157 0.58 -3.28 -14.96
N ALA A 158 1.87 -3.01 -14.78
CA ALA A 158 2.41 -2.64 -13.48
C ALA A 158 1.74 -1.35 -12.95
N SER A 159 1.52 -1.30 -11.64
CA SER A 159 1.10 -0.09 -10.94
C SER A 159 2.31 0.48 -10.24
N GLU A 160 2.57 1.77 -10.39
CA GLU A 160 3.77 2.41 -9.88
C GLU A 160 3.43 3.76 -9.27
N ARG A 161 4.16 4.12 -8.21
CA ARG A 161 4.06 5.41 -7.55
C ARG A 161 5.44 5.89 -7.13
N PHE A 162 5.77 7.10 -7.54
CA PHE A 162 6.79 7.93 -6.92
C PHE A 162 6.13 8.89 -5.95
N THR A 163 6.73 9.06 -4.79
CA THR A 163 6.25 9.98 -3.75
C THR A 163 7.38 10.91 -3.36
N LEU A 164 7.10 12.21 -3.31
CA LEU A 164 7.99 13.22 -2.77
C LEU A 164 7.21 14.04 -1.75
N GLY A 165 7.73 14.18 -0.54
CA GLY A 165 7.03 14.92 0.48
C GLY A 165 7.89 15.33 1.65
N GLY A 166 7.22 15.84 2.68
CA GLY A 166 7.84 16.21 3.94
C GLY A 166 6.83 16.24 5.08
N ALA A 167 7.31 15.84 6.25
CA ALA A 167 6.65 16.08 7.52
C ALA A 167 7.20 17.37 8.13
N TRP A 168 6.32 18.30 8.45
CA TRP A 168 6.62 19.60 9.03
C TRP A 168 6.02 19.65 10.42
N THR A 169 6.87 19.59 11.44
CA THR A 169 6.44 19.63 12.84
C THR A 169 6.74 21.02 13.39
N LEU A 170 5.72 21.68 13.94
CA LEU A 170 5.89 23.01 14.53
C LEU A 170 6.86 22.92 15.71
N THR A 171 7.93 23.71 15.64
CA THR A 171 9.01 23.67 16.65
C THR A 171 8.52 24.13 18.02
N ALA A 172 7.59 25.10 18.05
CA ALA A 172 7.03 25.63 19.28
C ALA A 172 5.99 24.69 19.93
N ASP A 173 5.35 23.83 19.15
CA ASP A 173 4.37 22.86 19.64
C ASP A 173 4.40 21.60 18.73
N PRO A 174 5.08 20.52 19.14
CA PRO A 174 5.24 19.32 18.33
C PRO A 174 3.93 18.57 18.06
N ASN A 175 2.83 18.97 18.71
CA ASN A 175 1.50 18.43 18.45
C ASN A 175 0.93 18.84 17.10
N LEU A 176 1.40 19.96 16.52
CA LEU A 176 1.01 20.37 15.18
C LEU A 176 1.97 19.78 14.15
N ILE A 177 1.44 18.90 13.29
CA ILE A 177 2.18 18.27 12.20
C ILE A 177 1.43 18.50 10.88
N ILE A 178 2.15 18.98 9.88
CA ILE A 178 1.68 19.14 8.51
C ILE A 178 2.43 18.13 7.64
N TYR A 179 1.70 17.38 6.82
CA TYR A 179 2.26 16.52 5.80
C TYR A 179 1.95 17.11 4.42
N THR A 180 2.98 17.28 3.60
CA THR A 180 2.83 17.65 2.20
C THR A 180 3.38 16.53 1.33
N GLU A 181 2.60 16.06 0.36
CA GLU A 181 2.96 14.94 -0.50
C GLU A 181 2.57 15.21 -1.95
N ALA A 182 3.53 15.06 -2.85
CA ALA A 182 3.31 14.92 -4.29
C ALA A 182 3.46 13.44 -4.67
N ALA A 183 2.39 12.86 -5.18
CA ALA A 183 2.36 11.50 -5.71
C ALA A 183 2.30 11.53 -7.24
N ILE A 184 3.22 10.83 -7.89
CA ILE A 184 3.30 10.68 -9.35
C ILE A 184 3.15 9.19 -9.65
N GLY A 185 2.03 8.81 -10.25
CA GLY A 185 1.64 7.41 -10.39
C GLY A 185 1.33 7.02 -11.83
N ARG A 186 1.50 5.73 -12.12
CA ARG A 186 1.10 5.07 -13.36
C ARG A 186 0.29 3.84 -13.02
N ASN A 187 -0.96 3.74 -13.51
CA ASN A 187 -1.89 2.68 -13.12
C ASN A 187 -2.13 2.59 -11.60
N ASP A 188 -2.03 3.73 -10.90
CA ASP A 188 -2.22 3.82 -9.47
C ASP A 188 -3.66 4.21 -9.17
N PRO A 189 -4.43 3.42 -8.39
CA PRO A 189 -5.86 3.66 -8.18
C PRO A 189 -6.17 5.02 -7.51
N TYR A 190 -5.21 5.62 -6.80
CA TYR A 190 -5.41 6.87 -6.05
C TYR A 190 -4.72 8.09 -6.68
N VAL A 191 -4.07 7.94 -7.84
CA VAL A 191 -3.36 9.02 -8.53
C VAL A 191 -3.95 9.24 -9.93
N GLY A 192 -4.86 10.20 -10.01
CA GLY A 192 -5.47 10.67 -11.25
C GLY A 192 -6.77 9.93 -11.64
N ALA A 193 -7.61 10.59 -12.46
CA ALA A 193 -8.90 10.05 -12.86
C ALA A 193 -8.77 8.82 -13.77
N GLY A 194 -9.71 7.87 -13.72
CA GLY A 194 -9.74 6.70 -14.61
C GLY A 194 -8.86 5.51 -14.17
N GLU A 195 -8.11 5.64 -13.07
CA GLU A 195 -7.24 4.56 -12.58
C GLU A 195 -7.91 3.71 -11.48
N PHE A 196 -8.91 4.25 -10.79
CA PHE A 196 -9.43 3.71 -9.53
C PHE A 196 -9.88 2.24 -9.61
N ASN A 197 -10.79 1.90 -10.53
CA ASN A 197 -11.43 0.57 -10.55
C ASN A 197 -10.49 -0.59 -10.86
N ASN A 198 -9.45 -0.39 -11.68
CA ASN A 198 -8.64 -1.48 -12.23
C ASN A 198 -7.13 -1.22 -12.16
N GLY A 199 -6.68 -0.11 -11.57
CA GLY A 199 -5.26 0.25 -11.47
C GLY A 199 -4.41 -0.90 -10.93
N LEU A 200 -4.84 -1.53 -9.83
CA LEU A 200 -4.15 -2.67 -9.22
C LEU A 200 -4.48 -4.04 -9.84
N ALA A 201 -5.34 -4.10 -10.87
CA ALA A 201 -5.64 -5.32 -11.62
C ALA A 201 -5.13 -5.20 -13.06
N GLN A 202 -5.99 -5.05 -14.07
CA GLN A 202 -5.60 -4.95 -15.47
C GLN A 202 -4.68 -3.75 -15.76
N GLY A 203 -4.68 -2.75 -14.87
CA GLY A 203 -4.11 -1.44 -15.08
C GLY A 203 -5.19 -0.45 -15.52
N GLY A 204 -4.84 0.84 -15.53
CA GLY A 204 -5.68 1.87 -16.13
C GLY A 204 -5.10 2.35 -17.45
N GLU A 205 -4.96 3.66 -17.60
CA GLU A 205 -4.63 4.27 -18.89
C GLU A 205 -3.16 4.15 -19.28
N ASN A 206 -2.31 3.64 -18.39
CA ASN A 206 -0.86 3.53 -18.59
C ASN A 206 -0.17 4.86 -18.85
N ARG A 207 -0.72 5.95 -18.29
CA ARG A 207 -0.14 7.29 -18.35
C ARG A 207 0.32 7.71 -16.96
N TRP A 208 1.39 8.49 -16.90
CA TRP A 208 1.81 9.13 -15.66
C TRP A 208 0.84 10.24 -15.31
N LYS A 209 0.37 10.25 -14.07
CA LYS A 209 -0.53 11.25 -13.50
C LYS A 209 0.04 11.71 -12.17
N SER A 210 -0.36 12.90 -11.74
CA SER A 210 0.10 13.46 -10.47
C SER A 210 -1.07 13.88 -9.60
N ARG A 211 -0.82 13.86 -8.29
CA ARG A 211 -1.73 14.36 -7.26
C ARG A 211 -0.89 15.02 -6.17
N PHE A 212 -1.37 16.14 -5.65
CA PHE A 212 -0.83 16.75 -4.45
C PHE A 212 -1.81 16.55 -3.29
N ILE A 213 -1.27 16.25 -2.12
CA ILE A 213 -2.03 16.03 -0.89
C ILE A 213 -1.36 16.83 0.22
N MET A 214 -2.17 17.53 1.00
CA MET A 214 -1.74 18.18 2.23
C MET A 214 -2.66 17.74 3.36
N ASN A 215 -2.08 17.24 4.45
CA ASN A 215 -2.81 16.87 5.66
C ASN A 215 -2.28 17.69 6.83
N ILE A 216 -3.17 18.19 7.67
CA ILE A 216 -2.83 18.95 8.89
C ILE A 216 -3.42 18.19 10.06
N GLY A 217 -2.58 17.79 11.01
CA GLY A 217 -2.96 17.08 12.22
C GLY A 217 -2.55 17.86 13.46
N TYR A 218 -3.45 17.90 14.44
CA TYR A 218 -3.16 18.38 15.79
C TYR A 218 -3.45 17.25 16.77
N TYR A 219 -2.45 16.84 17.55
CA TYR A 219 -2.56 15.74 18.50
C TYR A 219 -2.69 16.30 19.93
N PHE A 220 -3.70 15.87 20.67
CA PHE A 220 -3.98 16.30 22.05
C PHE A 220 -3.63 15.22 23.08
#